data_AF-A0A7W5FAD4-F1
#
_entry.id   AF-A0A7W5FAD4-F1
#
_cell.length_a   1.000
_cell.length_b   1.000
_cell.length_c   1.000
_cell.angle_alpha   90.00
_cell.angle_beta   90.00
_cell.angle_gamma   90.00
#
_symmetry.space_group_name_H-M   'P 1'
#
loop_
_entity.id
_entity.type
_entity.pdbx_description
1 polymer ?
#
loop_
_entity_poly.entity_id
_entity_poly.type
_entity_poly.pdbx_seq_one_letter_code
_entity_poly.pdbx_strand_id
1 'polypeptide(L)'
;MVEVAGRLATAVAPGGHLLVVGHAPSEVFEHHSHHHAMFLAEDLLPGLPEGFEPVVVEQRPRSVVRDSVRVDIDDSTLLARRVG
;
A
#
# COMPACT_ATOMS: atom_id res chain seq x y z
N MET A 1 7.93 1.81 -4.55
CA MET A 1 6.46 1.87 -4.69
C MET A 1 5.90 3.29 -4.85
N VAL A 2 6.50 4.33 -4.25
CA VAL A 2 6.07 5.74 -4.40
C VAL A 2 5.88 6.16 -5.86
N GLU A 3 6.88 5.93 -6.72
CA GLU A 3 6.81 6.26 -8.14
C GLU A 3 5.66 5.52 -8.85
N VAL A 4 5.41 4.26 -8.49
CA VAL A 4 4.31 3.46 -9.04
C VAL A 4 2.97 4.07 -8.63
N ALA A 5 2.80 4.42 -7.34
CA ALA A 5 1.59 5.07 -6.85
C ALA A 5 1.32 6.39 -7.60
N GLY A 6 2.36 7.21 -7.82
CA GLY A 6 2.22 8.45 -8.59
C GLY A 6 1.84 8.23 -10.05
N ARG A 7 2.43 7.24 -10.73
CA ARG A 7 2.04 6.87 -12.10
C ARG A 7 0.57 6.43 -12.16
N LEU A 8 0.13 5.59 -11.22
CA LEU A 8 -1.26 5.13 -11.15
C LEU A 8 -2.23 6.29 -10.87
N ALA A 9 -1.86 7.24 -10.01
CA ALA A 9 -2.67 8.41 -9.69
C ALA A 9 -3.01 9.25 -10.93
N THR A 10 -2.11 9.31 -11.93
CA THR A 10 -2.37 10.07 -13.18
C THR A 10 -3.53 9.51 -14.01
N ALA A 11 -3.89 8.23 -13.83
CA ALA A 11 -4.99 7.58 -14.54
C ALA A 11 -6.35 7.78 -13.86
N VAL A 12 -6.39 8.35 -12.66
CA VAL A 12 -7.63 8.52 -11.88
C VAL A 12 -8.34 9.80 -12.32
N ALA A 13 -9.59 9.69 -12.76
CA ALA A 13 -10.42 10.85 -13.10
C ALA A 13 -10.79 11.67 -11.84
N PRO A 14 -11.09 12.98 -11.96
CA PRO A 14 -11.62 13.77 -10.85
C PRO A 14 -12.84 13.13 -10.20
N GLY A 15 -12.90 13.13 -8.87
CA GLY A 15 -13.90 12.41 -8.07
C GLY A 15 -13.66 10.91 -7.93
N GLY A 16 -12.69 10.34 -8.65
CA GLY A 16 -12.32 8.92 -8.59
C GLY A 16 -11.45 8.56 -7.39
N HIS A 17 -11.19 7.26 -7.23
CA HIS A 17 -10.40 6.72 -6.13
C HIS A 17 -9.21 5.90 -6.63
N LEU A 18 -8.09 5.99 -5.91
CA LEU A 18 -6.95 5.10 -6.01
C LEU A 18 -6.88 4.23 -4.76
N LEU A 19 -6.91 2.91 -4.94
CA LEU A 19 -6.64 1.94 -3.88
C LEU A 19 -5.34 1.20 -4.19
N VAL A 20 -4.37 1.27 -3.29
CA VAL A 20 -3.13 0.50 -3.34
C VAL A 20 -3.05 -0.37 -2.10
N VAL A 21 -2.95 -1.68 -2.30
CA VAL A 21 -2.81 -2.68 -1.24
C VAL A 21 -1.59 -3.55 -1.52
N GLY A 22 -0.80 -3.84 -0.49
CA GLY A 22 0.37 -4.70 -0.59
C GLY A 22 0.89 -5.09 0.79
N HIS A 23 2.00 -5.81 0.84
CA HIS A 23 2.58 -6.23 2.12
C HIS A 23 3.46 -5.13 2.73
N ALA A 24 3.36 -4.96 4.04
CA ALA A 24 4.34 -4.20 4.81
C ALA A 24 5.66 -5.00 4.90
N PRO A 25 6.81 -4.31 5.02
CA PRO A 25 8.08 -4.97 5.33
C PRO A 25 7.98 -5.72 6.66
N SER A 26 8.47 -6.96 6.72
CA SER A 26 8.56 -7.72 7.98
C SER A 26 9.77 -8.64 7.99
N GLU A 27 10.30 -8.93 9.20
CA GLU A 27 11.42 -9.86 9.41
C GLU A 27 11.12 -11.26 8.90
N VAL A 28 9.85 -11.70 9.01
CA VAL A 28 9.37 -12.99 8.45
C VAL A 28 9.53 -13.03 6.94
N PHE A 29 9.53 -11.86 6.29
CA PHE A 29 9.66 -11.73 4.84
C PHE A 29 11.03 -11.27 4.33
N GLU A 30 12.02 -11.05 5.21
CA GLU A 30 13.36 -10.58 4.83
C GLU A 30 14.07 -11.46 3.79
N HIS A 31 13.75 -12.76 3.75
CA HIS A 31 14.35 -13.73 2.84
C HIS A 31 13.56 -13.93 1.54
N HIS A 32 12.44 -13.22 1.33
CA HIS A 32 11.62 -13.36 0.14
C HIS A 32 12.02 -12.39 -0.98
N SER A 33 12.01 -12.89 -2.22
CA SER A 33 12.47 -12.25 -3.47
C SER A 33 11.76 -10.94 -3.89
N HIS A 34 10.81 -10.43 -3.08
CA HIS A 34 9.94 -9.31 -3.45
C HIS A 34 9.98 -8.13 -2.47
N HIS A 35 11.02 -8.02 -1.63
CA HIS A 35 11.17 -6.92 -0.67
C HIS A 35 11.06 -5.52 -1.30
N HIS A 36 11.49 -5.37 -2.56
CA HIS A 36 11.40 -4.10 -3.31
C HIS A 36 9.95 -3.66 -3.64
N ALA A 37 8.99 -4.58 -3.54
CA ALA A 37 7.57 -4.32 -3.77
C ALA A 37 6.78 -4.14 -2.47
N MET A 38 7.41 -4.33 -1.30
CA MET A 38 6.82 -4.04 0.02
C MET A 38 6.90 -2.55 0.33
N PHE A 39 5.98 -2.04 1.14
CA PHE A 39 5.88 -0.62 1.48
C PHE A 39 5.06 -0.42 2.74
N LEU A 40 5.28 0.67 3.48
CA LEU A 40 4.28 1.18 4.41
C LEU A 40 3.28 2.06 3.64
N ALA A 41 2.02 2.09 4.08
CA ALA A 41 0.98 2.84 3.40
C ALA A 41 1.29 4.35 3.41
N GLU A 42 1.82 4.85 4.52
CA GLU A 42 2.24 6.25 4.68
C GLU A 42 3.37 6.64 3.72
N ASP A 43 4.28 5.72 3.39
CA ASP A 43 5.38 5.98 2.46
C ASP A 43 4.91 6.30 1.05
N LEU A 44 3.68 5.93 0.70
CA LEU A 44 3.11 6.21 -0.62
C LEU A 44 2.56 7.63 -0.75
N LEU A 45 2.33 8.34 0.37
CA LEU A 45 1.75 9.69 0.36
C LEU A 45 2.52 10.70 -0.50
N PRO A 46 3.87 10.76 -0.48
CA PRO A 46 4.62 11.66 -1.36
C PRO A 46 4.43 11.37 -2.86
N GLY A 47 3.91 10.19 -3.22
CA GLY A 47 3.62 9.82 -4.60
C GLY A 47 2.28 10.36 -5.09
N LEU A 48 1.39 10.81 -4.20
CA LEU A 48 0.10 11.37 -4.58
C LEU A 48 0.27 12.81 -5.10
N PRO A 49 -0.16 13.11 -6.34
CA PRO A 49 -0.15 14.47 -6.86
C PRO A 49 -1.06 15.41 -6.06
N GLU A 50 -0.88 16.71 -6.25
CA GLU A 50 -1.82 17.73 -5.74
C GLU A 50 -3.26 17.42 -6.17
N GLY A 51 -4.22 17.67 -5.28
CA GLY A 51 -5.62 17.35 -5.50
C GLY A 51 -5.99 15.89 -5.21
N PHE A 52 -5.21 15.17 -4.42
CA PHE A 52 -5.64 13.92 -3.80
C PHE A 52 -5.82 14.09 -2.29
N GLU A 53 -6.91 13.51 -1.78
CA GLU A 53 -7.22 13.41 -0.35
C GLU A 53 -7.04 11.95 0.09
N PRO A 54 -6.09 11.66 1.00
CA PRO A 54 -6.01 10.34 1.64
C PRO A 54 -7.26 10.10 2.48
N VAL A 55 -7.93 8.97 2.25
CA VAL A 55 -9.12 8.52 2.98
C VAL A 55 -8.74 7.42 3.98
N VAL A 56 -7.83 6.53 3.59
CA VAL A 56 -7.29 5.46 4.45
C VAL A 56 -5.78 5.39 4.23
N VAL A 57 -5.04 5.36 5.33
CA VAL A 57 -3.58 5.12 5.35
C VAL A 57 -3.31 4.22 6.54
N GLU A 58 -3.24 2.91 6.32
CA GLU A 58 -3.26 1.93 7.41
C GLU A 58 -2.33 0.74 7.14
N GLN A 59 -1.83 0.19 8.24
CA GLN A 59 -1.19 -1.12 8.33
C GLN A 59 -2.19 -2.04 9.02
N ARG A 60 -2.68 -3.03 8.29
CA ARG A 60 -3.76 -3.92 8.73
C ARG A 60 -3.17 -5.28 9.10
N PRO A 61 -3.03 -5.60 10.39
CA PRO A 61 -2.52 -6.89 10.82
C PRO A 61 -3.52 -8.00 10.52
N ARG A 62 -3.01 -9.16 10.09
CA ARG A 62 -3.76 -10.40 10.01
C ARG A 62 -2.87 -11.61 10.31
N SER A 63 -3.49 -12.65 10.85
CA SER A 63 -2.85 -13.96 10.98
C SER A 63 -3.22 -14.85 9.81
N VAL A 64 -2.23 -15.58 9.27
CA VAL A 64 -2.43 -16.64 8.29
C VAL A 64 -1.79 -17.94 8.77
N VAL A 65 -2.21 -19.07 8.20
CA VAL A 65 -1.52 -20.35 8.40
C VAL A 65 -0.77 -20.67 7.11
N ARG A 66 0.55 -20.84 7.20
CA ARG A 66 1.44 -21.20 6.10
C ARG A 66 2.28 -22.40 6.54
N ASP A 67 2.25 -23.48 5.76
CA ASP A 67 2.96 -24.73 6.08
C ASP A 67 2.68 -25.25 7.51
N SER A 68 1.42 -25.16 7.94
CA SER A 68 0.94 -25.48 9.30
C SER A 68 1.49 -24.59 10.43
N VAL A 69 2.20 -23.51 10.09
CA VAL A 69 2.70 -22.50 11.04
C VAL A 69 1.83 -21.25 10.96
N ARG A 70 1.43 -20.72 12.13
CA ARG A 70 0.74 -19.43 12.19
C ARG A 70 1.77 -18.31 12.00
N VAL A 71 1.47 -17.40 11.08
CA VAL A 71 2.30 -16.24 10.75
C VAL A 71 1.45 -14.99 10.81
N ASP A 72 1.95 -13.96 11.48
CA ASP A 72 1.34 -12.64 11.51
C ASP A 72 1.98 -11.75 10.47
N ILE A 73 1.14 -11.07 9.69
CA ILE A 73 1.54 -10.25 8.56
C ILE A 73 0.72 -8.97 8.54
N ASP A 74 1.35 -7.87 8.15
CA ASP A 74 0.69 -6.58 8.01
C ASP A 74 0.50 -6.26 6.53
N ASP A 75 -0.73 -5.94 6.13
CA ASP A 75 -1.02 -5.42 4.79
C ASP A 75 -1.10 -3.89 4.85
N SER A 76 -0.38 -3.23 3.97
CA SER A 76 -0.40 -1.80 3.77
C SER A 76 -1.55 -1.42 2.85
N THR A 77 -2.43 -0.53 3.32
CA THR A 77 -3.62 -0.06 2.61
C THR A 77 -3.60 1.46 2.49
N LEU A 78 -3.50 1.97 1.25
CA LEU A 78 -3.74 3.36 0.92
C LEU A 78 -5.01 3.46 0.08
N LEU A 79 -5.99 4.22 0.54
CA LEU A 79 -7.11 4.71 -0.27
C LEU A 79 -7.01 6.22 -0.35
N ALA A 80 -6.99 6.77 -1.56
CA ALA A 80 -7.04 8.21 -1.78
C ALA A 80 -8.12 8.55 -2.82
N ARG A 81 -8.77 9.69 -2.64
CA ARG A 81 -9.75 10.23 -3.59
C ARG A 81 -9.12 11.41 -4.32
N ARG A 82 -9.26 11.44 -5.65
CA ARG A 82 -8.89 12.63 -6.42
C ARG A 82 -10.00 13.67 -6.29
N VAL A 83 -9.69 14.83 -5.74
CA VAL A 83 -10.63 15.96 -5.75
C VAL A 83 -10.69 16.58 -7.14
N GLY A 84 -11.86 17.15 -7.42
CA GLY A 84 -12.17 17.92 -8.62
C GLY A 84 -12.92 19.16 -8.21
#